data_AF-A0A1Q8J3J6-F1
#
_entry.id   AF-A0A1Q8J3J6-F1
#
_cell.length_a   1.000
_cell.length_b   1.000
_cell.length_c   1.000
_cell.angle_alpha   90.00
_cell.angle_beta   90.00
_cell.angle_gamma   90.00
#
_symmetry.space_group_name_H-M   'P 1'
#
loop_
_entity.id
_entity.type
_entity.pdbx_description
1 polymer ?
#
loop_
_entity_poly.entity_id
_entity_poly.type
_entity_poly.pdbx_seq_one_letter_code
_entity_poly.pdbx_strand_id
1 'polypeptide(L)'
;MRDQSKYLRDALAVCLPAVVGALLLAACGDRSVSGTYVSHTANAAILLQITETPDHRFSGTTRSVSLNNDGTLATSTANVVGSVDGSSLTLTLQATPFPVGQNFGGTVTANGIDLTVAQGAQTGVQRFVKGETADFDAVVTQLNAAGAPVIAARQRGQQVDQLNRQVAALSQDLNAFVVRAHDKIDKWPRATAYYARAVEVEQAKLKRAQQLAATGNGVAQGQASVVVGQMGVDKAQISITDDKITEAEKDEASREAMLDAGIARWNATCLDGHDVKPGDFIPDMGPCKGLTRAVAAYRAVLPPLHNALTTLVQAKAHGNEQLATIWRAADNVH
;
A
#
# COMPACT_ATOMS: atom_id res chain seq x y z
N MET A 1 -54.51 35.62 4.70
CA MET A 1 -54.88 35.96 6.09
C MET A 1 -53.79 36.86 6.66
N ARG A 2 -54.15 38.12 7.00
CA ARG A 2 -53.47 39.16 7.83
C ARG A 2 -52.02 39.51 7.43
N ASP A 3 -51.64 40.68 6.93
CA ASP A 3 -52.05 42.10 7.11
C ASP A 3 -51.84 42.67 8.53
N GLN A 4 -51.16 43.83 8.57
CA GLN A 4 -50.81 44.78 9.66
C GLN A 4 -49.29 45.09 9.69
N SER A 5 -48.80 46.32 9.71
CA SER A 5 -49.46 47.64 9.77
C SER A 5 -48.44 48.76 9.51
N LYS A 6 -48.88 49.74 8.73
CA LYS A 6 -48.33 51.10 8.59
C LYS A 6 -48.57 51.96 9.84
N TYR A 7 -47.88 53.11 9.86
CA TYR A 7 -48.21 54.43 10.48
C TYR A 7 -47.42 54.85 11.73
N LEU A 8 -46.67 55.96 11.60
CA LEU A 8 -46.96 57.31 12.15
C LEU A 8 -45.86 58.28 11.62
N ARG A 9 -46.20 59.26 10.76
CA ARG A 9 -46.56 60.69 11.05
C ARG A 9 -45.35 61.51 11.51
N ASP A 10 -44.82 62.47 10.76
CA ASP A 10 -45.34 63.77 10.23
C ASP A 10 -44.88 64.96 11.08
N ALA A 11 -44.69 66.09 10.36
CA ALA A 11 -44.46 67.48 10.79
C ALA A 11 -43.01 67.89 11.14
N LEU A 12 -42.50 69.09 10.85
CA LEU A 12 -42.73 70.15 9.84
C LEU A 12 -41.73 71.28 10.18
N ALA A 13 -41.20 71.93 9.14
CA ALA A 13 -40.98 73.38 9.04
C ALA A 13 -39.72 74.07 9.63
N VAL A 14 -39.22 74.97 8.77
CA VAL A 14 -38.68 76.35 8.98
C VAL A 14 -37.26 76.59 8.43
N CYS A 15 -37.19 77.66 7.62
CA CYS A 15 -36.13 78.12 6.72
C CYS A 15 -34.96 78.88 7.38
N LEU A 16 -33.76 78.78 6.74
CA LEU A 16 -32.71 79.80 6.37
C LEU A 16 -32.43 81.05 7.26
N PRO A 17 -31.23 81.70 7.23
CA PRO A 17 -30.04 81.51 6.37
C PRO A 17 -28.63 81.69 7.04
N ALA A 18 -27.60 81.45 6.22
CA ALA A 18 -26.29 82.13 6.17
C ALA A 18 -25.13 81.72 7.11
N VAL A 19 -23.94 81.84 6.50
CA VAL A 19 -22.63 82.21 7.09
C VAL A 19 -21.54 81.12 7.06
N VAL A 20 -20.64 81.32 6.09
CA VAL A 20 -19.17 81.18 6.14
C VAL A 20 -18.56 79.80 5.97
N GLY A 21 -17.76 79.72 4.91
CA GLY A 21 -16.86 78.61 4.61
C GLY A 21 -15.91 78.33 5.76
N ALA A 22 -15.95 77.10 6.24
CA ALA A 22 -14.87 76.47 6.96
C ALA A 22 -14.09 75.60 5.96
N LEU A 23 -12.78 75.84 5.92
CA LEU A 23 -11.78 75.07 5.20
C LEU A 23 -12.08 73.57 5.20
N LEU A 24 -12.24 72.98 4.02
CA LEU A 24 -11.93 71.58 3.79
C LEU A 24 -10.40 71.42 3.87
N LEU A 25 -9.86 71.40 5.10
CA LEU A 25 -8.60 70.72 5.36
C LEU A 25 -8.91 69.23 5.18
N ALA A 26 -8.81 68.76 3.93
CA ALA A 26 -8.58 67.35 3.68
C ALA A 26 -7.38 66.98 4.54
N ALA A 27 -7.64 66.18 5.58
CA ALA A 27 -6.59 65.61 6.40
C ALA A 27 -5.71 64.75 5.49
N CYS A 28 -4.63 65.34 4.98
CA CYS A 28 -3.45 64.61 4.54
C CYS A 28 -2.80 63.98 5.78
N GLY A 29 -3.48 63.02 6.39
CA GLY A 29 -2.86 62.14 7.35
C GLY A 29 -1.87 61.26 6.59
N ASP A 30 -0.63 61.20 7.07
CA ASP A 30 0.36 60.24 6.58
C ASP A 30 -0.29 58.86 6.54
N ARG A 31 -0.47 58.33 5.34
CA ARG A 31 -1.05 57.01 5.13
C ARG A 31 0.02 55.98 5.46
N SER A 32 0.06 55.55 6.72
CA SER A 32 0.96 54.46 7.08
C SER A 32 0.55 53.16 6.39
N VAL A 33 1.54 52.44 5.86
CA VAL A 33 1.37 51.07 5.32
C VAL A 33 1.31 50.01 6.40
N SER A 34 1.45 50.37 7.68
CA SER A 34 1.31 49.43 8.79
C SER A 34 -0.03 48.69 8.74
N GLY A 35 0.01 47.39 8.98
CA GLY A 35 -1.18 46.55 9.06
C GLY A 35 -0.95 45.11 8.67
N THR A 36 -2.07 44.39 8.67
CA THR A 36 -2.18 43.01 8.23
C THR A 36 -2.81 42.98 6.84
N TYR A 37 -2.23 42.18 5.96
CA TYR A 37 -2.69 42.03 4.59
C TYR A 37 -2.74 40.56 4.21
N VAL A 38 -3.74 40.18 3.41
CA VAL A 38 -3.97 38.82 2.98
C VAL A 38 -4.02 38.77 1.46
N SER A 39 -3.26 37.86 0.88
CA SER A 39 -3.35 37.47 -0.53
C SER A 39 -3.76 36.00 -0.58
N HIS A 40 -4.63 35.63 -1.51
CA HIS A 40 -4.96 34.23 -1.72
C HIS A 40 -5.23 33.91 -3.18
N THR A 41 -5.03 32.64 -3.53
CA THR A 41 -5.39 32.02 -4.79
C THR A 41 -6.32 30.84 -4.51
N ALA A 42 -6.66 30.06 -5.54
CA ALA A 42 -7.42 28.82 -5.35
C ALA A 42 -6.68 27.76 -4.51
N ASN A 43 -5.36 27.84 -4.40
CA ASN A 43 -4.52 26.82 -3.77
C ASN A 43 -3.49 27.37 -2.77
N ALA A 44 -3.49 28.67 -2.47
CA ALA A 44 -2.55 29.26 -1.54
C ALA A 44 -3.14 30.48 -0.81
N ALA A 45 -2.60 30.77 0.36
CA ALA A 45 -2.87 31.95 1.15
C ALA A 45 -1.55 32.52 1.68
N ILE A 46 -1.40 33.85 1.68
CA ILE A 46 -0.25 34.55 2.22
C ILE A 46 -0.74 35.67 3.12
N LEU A 47 -0.30 35.62 4.37
CA LEU A 47 -0.43 36.69 5.36
C LEU A 47 0.84 37.53 5.33
N LEU A 48 0.71 38.85 5.22
CA LEU A 48 1.77 39.83 5.33
C LEU A 48 1.42 40.78 6.48
N GLN A 49 2.28 40.85 7.49
CA GLN A 49 2.12 41.76 8.62
C GLN A 49 3.32 42.68 8.66
N ILE A 50 3.10 43.99 8.54
CA ILE A 50 4.17 44.99 8.50
C ILE A 50 3.88 46.15 9.44
N THR A 51 4.96 46.69 10.00
CA THR A 51 4.97 47.91 10.82
C THR A 51 5.94 48.89 10.18
N GLU A 52 5.42 50.04 9.79
CA GLU A 52 6.19 51.15 9.23
C GLU A 52 6.73 52.04 10.35
N THR A 53 7.98 52.47 10.22
CA THR A 53 8.65 53.42 11.09
C THR A 53 8.54 54.84 10.52
N PRO A 54 8.76 55.90 11.34
CA PRO A 54 8.61 57.28 10.87
C PRO A 54 9.52 57.71 9.71
N ASP A 55 10.58 56.95 9.42
CA ASP A 55 11.48 57.16 8.27
C ASP A 55 11.02 56.42 7.00
N HIS A 56 9.74 56.02 6.94
CA HIS A 56 9.11 55.28 5.84
C HIS A 56 9.77 53.93 5.49
N ARG A 57 10.52 53.37 6.43
CA ARG A 57 10.95 51.97 6.38
C ARG A 57 9.90 51.09 7.05
N PHE A 58 9.87 49.82 6.73
CA PHE A 58 9.02 48.87 7.44
C PHE A 58 9.72 47.54 7.68
N SER A 59 9.24 46.85 8.70
CA SER A 59 9.64 45.50 9.05
C SER A 59 8.41 44.66 9.36
N GLY A 60 8.52 43.35 9.19
CA GLY A 60 7.37 42.48 9.34
C GLY A 60 7.66 41.01 9.11
N THR A 61 6.58 40.24 8.98
CA THR A 61 6.63 38.82 8.70
C THR A 61 5.64 38.46 7.59
N THR A 62 5.98 37.39 6.86
CA THR A 62 5.03 36.67 6.03
C THR A 62 4.82 35.27 6.57
N ARG A 63 3.59 34.78 6.40
CA ARG A 63 3.24 33.37 6.54
C ARG A 63 2.49 32.96 5.29
N SER A 64 2.96 31.91 4.64
CA SER A 64 2.33 31.34 3.45
C SER A 64 1.88 29.91 3.73
N VAL A 65 0.69 29.57 3.26
CA VAL A 65 0.13 28.22 3.27
C VAL A 65 -0.27 27.87 1.85
N SER A 66 0.16 26.72 1.34
CA SER A 66 -0.21 26.22 0.01
C SER A 66 -0.74 24.79 0.09
N LEU A 67 -1.83 24.53 -0.64
CA LEU A 67 -2.38 23.20 -0.87
C LEU A 67 -1.55 22.49 -1.95
N ASN A 68 -0.91 21.39 -1.55
CA ASN A 68 -0.18 20.52 -2.46
C ASN A 68 -1.16 19.63 -3.25
N ASN A 69 -0.69 19.08 -4.37
CA ASN A 69 -1.46 18.14 -5.20
C ASN A 69 -1.84 16.84 -4.47
N ASP A 70 -1.23 16.56 -3.32
CA ASP A 70 -1.57 15.42 -2.47
C ASP A 70 -2.61 15.72 -1.38
N GLY A 71 -3.15 16.94 -1.37
CA GLY A 71 -4.13 17.38 -0.39
C GLY A 71 -3.52 17.87 0.92
N THR A 72 -2.20 17.80 1.11
CA THR A 72 -1.54 18.32 2.30
C THR A 72 -1.28 19.81 2.19
N LEU A 73 -1.17 20.49 3.35
CA LEU A 73 -0.78 21.89 3.42
C LEU A 73 0.72 22.01 3.68
N ALA A 74 1.42 22.75 2.83
CA ALA A 74 2.77 23.23 3.13
C ALA A 74 2.68 24.62 3.76
N THR A 75 3.41 24.85 4.85
CA THR A 75 3.47 26.15 5.52
C THR A 75 4.90 26.67 5.48
N SER A 76 5.06 27.97 5.21
CA SER A 76 6.35 28.66 5.28
C SER A 76 6.20 30.03 5.92
N THR A 77 7.27 30.53 6.50
CA THR A 77 7.34 31.85 7.12
C THR A 77 8.64 32.54 6.75
N ALA A 78 8.61 33.83 6.50
CA ALA A 78 9.80 34.62 6.22
C ALA A 78 9.70 36.02 6.84
N ASN A 79 10.84 36.60 7.19
CA ASN A 79 10.89 37.99 7.63
C ASN A 79 10.82 38.91 6.42
N VAL A 80 10.28 40.11 6.64
CA VAL A 80 10.11 41.12 5.62
C VAL A 80 10.74 42.41 6.09
N VAL A 81 11.48 43.06 5.20
CA VAL A 81 11.89 44.46 5.38
C VAL A 81 11.64 45.23 4.09
N GLY A 82 11.51 46.54 4.17
CA GLY A 82 11.29 47.35 2.98
C GLY A 82 11.18 48.83 3.28
N SER A 83 10.78 49.58 2.26
CA SER A 83 10.52 51.01 2.35
C SER A 83 9.39 51.43 1.41
N VAL A 84 8.75 52.54 1.73
CA VAL A 84 7.69 53.17 0.94
C VAL A 84 8.11 54.57 0.54
N ASP A 85 7.87 54.94 -0.71
CA ASP A 85 8.07 56.28 -1.23
C ASP A 85 6.82 56.69 -2.03
N GLY A 86 5.98 57.52 -1.41
CA GLY A 86 4.65 57.86 -1.93
C GLY A 86 3.76 56.61 -2.07
N SER A 87 3.37 56.28 -3.30
CA SER A 87 2.61 55.06 -3.61
C SER A 87 3.50 53.87 -3.99
N SER A 88 4.81 54.06 -4.14
CA SER A 88 5.74 53.01 -4.52
C SER A 88 6.27 52.28 -3.30
N LEU A 89 6.40 50.97 -3.37
CA LEU A 89 6.86 50.11 -2.27
C LEU A 89 7.95 49.16 -2.76
N THR A 90 9.00 49.01 -1.97
CA THR A 90 10.02 47.96 -2.17
C THR A 90 10.03 47.05 -0.96
N LEU A 91 10.01 45.74 -1.20
CA LEU A 91 9.90 44.71 -0.17
C LEU A 91 10.95 43.62 -0.40
N THR A 92 11.65 43.22 0.65
CA THR A 92 12.62 42.13 0.64
C THR A 92 12.14 41.01 1.56
N LEU A 93 11.90 39.82 0.99
CA LEU A 93 11.66 38.59 1.76
C LEU A 93 13.00 37.98 2.15
N GLN A 94 13.25 37.85 3.44
CA GLN A 94 14.44 37.21 4.00
C GLN A 94 14.10 35.77 4.39
N ALA A 95 14.56 34.80 3.59
CA ALA A 95 14.41 33.39 3.90
C ALA A 95 15.45 32.94 4.94
N THR A 96 15.03 32.47 6.10
CA THR A 96 15.97 31.90 7.09
C THR A 96 16.43 30.50 6.66
N PRO A 97 17.72 30.12 6.84
CA PRO A 97 18.81 30.83 7.52
C PRO A 97 19.77 31.62 6.59
N PHE A 98 19.50 31.76 5.29
CA PHE A 98 20.43 32.36 4.33
C PHE A 98 20.03 33.79 3.95
N PRO A 99 20.96 34.79 3.96
CA PRO A 99 20.65 36.19 3.68
C PRO A 99 20.38 36.49 2.19
N VAL A 100 19.99 35.51 1.39
CA VAL A 100 19.58 35.72 0.00
C VAL A 100 18.12 36.18 0.02
N GLY A 101 17.93 37.49 0.04
CA GLY A 101 16.62 38.11 0.03
C GLY A 101 16.04 38.17 -1.39
N GLN A 102 14.75 37.85 -1.55
CA GLN A 102 14.04 38.13 -2.78
C GLN A 102 13.43 39.53 -2.71
N ASN A 103 13.76 40.39 -3.67
CA ASN A 103 13.27 41.76 -3.74
C ASN A 103 12.04 41.83 -4.66
N PHE A 104 11.01 42.52 -4.20
CA PHE A 104 9.76 42.77 -4.90
C PHE A 104 9.52 44.28 -4.94
N GLY A 105 9.21 44.79 -6.13
CA GLY A 105 8.67 46.14 -6.29
C GLY A 105 7.15 46.07 -6.35
N GLY A 106 6.47 47.06 -5.78
CA GLY A 106 5.01 47.10 -5.73
C GLY A 106 4.45 48.49 -5.55
N THR A 107 3.13 48.56 -5.42
CA THR A 107 2.42 49.80 -5.19
C THR A 107 1.44 49.68 -4.02
N VAL A 108 1.35 50.73 -3.23
CA VAL A 108 0.35 50.88 -2.17
C VAL A 108 -0.91 51.44 -2.81
N THR A 109 -2.03 50.73 -2.61
CA THR A 109 -3.35 51.13 -3.11
C THR A 109 -4.25 51.53 -1.94
N ALA A 110 -5.45 52.06 -2.23
CA ALA A 110 -6.41 52.43 -1.19
C ALA A 110 -6.83 51.25 -0.28
N ASN A 111 -6.78 50.02 -0.80
CA ASN A 111 -7.32 48.82 -0.14
C ASN A 111 -6.26 47.75 0.16
N GLY A 112 -4.97 48.04 -0.06
CA GLY A 112 -3.94 47.00 0.05
C GLY A 112 -2.64 47.31 -0.68
N ILE A 113 -1.85 46.26 -0.94
CA ILE A 113 -0.54 46.32 -1.60
C ILE A 113 -0.57 45.41 -2.83
N ASP A 114 -0.14 45.93 -3.98
CA ASP A 114 0.04 45.14 -5.20
C ASP A 114 1.54 44.94 -5.43
N LEU A 115 2.04 43.70 -5.29
CA LEU A 115 3.44 43.35 -5.54
C LEU A 115 3.63 42.81 -6.96
N THR A 116 4.69 43.25 -7.63
CA THR A 116 5.12 42.68 -8.90
C THR A 116 5.90 41.41 -8.63
N VAL A 117 5.41 40.28 -9.14
CA VAL A 117 6.02 38.95 -8.97
C VAL A 117 6.46 38.40 -10.32
N ALA A 118 7.62 37.75 -10.37
CA ALA A 118 8.06 37.08 -11.59
C ALA A 118 7.23 35.80 -11.82
N GLN A 119 6.71 35.62 -13.04
CA GLN A 119 6.02 34.42 -13.51
C GLN A 119 6.71 33.91 -14.79
N GLY A 120 7.91 33.34 -14.63
CA GLY A 120 8.72 32.91 -15.77
C GLY A 120 9.21 34.11 -16.60
N ALA A 121 8.85 34.17 -17.89
CA ALA A 121 9.20 35.27 -18.79
C ALA A 121 8.27 36.50 -18.66
N GLN A 122 7.24 36.44 -17.82
CA GLN A 122 6.25 37.51 -17.63
C GLN A 122 6.26 38.02 -16.20
N THR A 123 5.79 39.26 -16.00
CA THR A 123 5.53 39.84 -14.68
C THR A 123 4.05 39.71 -14.35
N GLY A 124 3.75 39.11 -13.20
CA GLY A 124 2.41 39.07 -12.62
C GLY A 124 2.27 40.09 -11.50
N VAL A 125 1.02 40.32 -11.08
CA VAL A 125 0.71 41.13 -9.90
C VAL A 125 0.12 40.21 -8.83
N GLN A 126 0.73 40.22 -7.65
CA GLN A 126 0.17 39.61 -6.46
C GLN A 126 -0.48 40.68 -5.58
N ARG A 127 -1.80 40.62 -5.48
CA ARG A 127 -2.59 41.54 -4.69
C ARG A 127 -2.73 41.05 -3.26
N PHE A 128 -2.40 41.93 -2.31
CA PHE A 128 -2.61 41.79 -0.89
C PHE A 128 -3.69 42.78 -0.45
N VAL A 129 -4.80 42.29 0.08
CA VAL A 129 -5.91 43.12 0.58
C VAL A 129 -5.71 43.36 2.07
N LYS A 130 -5.94 44.59 2.54
CA LYS A 130 -5.86 44.92 3.96
C LYS A 130 -6.98 44.18 4.71
N GLY A 131 -6.64 43.53 5.82
CA GLY A 131 -7.57 42.69 6.58
C GLY A 131 -7.02 42.32 7.96
N GLU A 132 -7.50 41.20 8.49
CA GLU A 132 -7.11 40.65 9.79
C GLU A 132 -6.48 39.26 9.65
N THR A 133 -5.82 38.78 10.71
CA THR A 133 -5.29 37.41 10.75
C THR A 133 -6.41 36.37 10.56
N ALA A 134 -7.61 36.68 11.03
CA ALA A 134 -8.79 35.82 10.88
C ALA A 134 -9.17 35.57 9.41
N ASP A 135 -8.94 36.54 8.52
CA ASP A 135 -9.20 36.38 7.08
C ASP A 135 -8.28 35.33 6.46
N PHE A 136 -7.00 35.33 6.86
CA PHE A 136 -6.04 34.31 6.45
C PHE A 136 -6.41 32.93 7.00
N ASP A 137 -6.76 32.84 8.29
CA ASP A 137 -7.14 31.57 8.91
C ASP A 137 -8.43 31.00 8.29
N ALA A 138 -9.35 31.84 7.84
CA ALA A 138 -10.54 31.44 7.08
C ALA A 138 -10.15 30.79 5.74
N VAL A 139 -9.21 31.38 4.99
CA VAL A 139 -8.72 30.78 3.74
C VAL A 139 -7.95 29.48 4.02
N VAL A 140 -7.12 29.42 5.06
CA VAL A 140 -6.43 28.17 5.45
C VAL A 140 -7.44 27.05 5.77
N THR A 141 -8.53 27.39 6.45
CA THR A 141 -9.62 26.44 6.73
C THR A 141 -10.26 25.94 5.43
N GLN A 142 -10.48 26.82 4.44
CA GLN A 142 -10.98 26.42 3.12
C GLN A 142 -10.00 25.51 2.37
N LEU A 143 -8.70 25.82 2.38
CA LEU A 143 -7.66 24.99 1.76
C LEU A 143 -7.60 23.61 2.42
N ASN A 144 -7.71 23.53 3.74
CA ASN A 144 -7.76 22.26 4.46
C ASN A 144 -9.01 21.45 4.09
N ALA A 145 -10.18 22.09 4.00
CA ALA A 145 -11.41 21.45 3.55
C ALA A 145 -11.32 20.93 2.11
N ALA A 146 -10.63 21.66 1.22
CA ALA A 146 -10.37 21.25 -0.15
C ALA A 146 -9.38 20.07 -0.25
N GLY A 147 -8.42 19.96 0.67
CA GLY A 147 -7.44 18.87 0.72
C GLY A 147 -8.00 17.54 1.24
N ALA A 148 -8.98 17.59 2.15
CA ALA A 148 -9.59 16.41 2.77
C ALA A 148 -10.05 15.30 1.77
N PRO A 149 -10.81 15.60 0.69
CA PRO A 149 -11.20 14.56 -0.28
C PRO A 149 -10.01 13.95 -1.03
N VAL A 150 -8.94 14.72 -1.28
CA VAL A 150 -7.72 14.22 -1.97
C VAL A 150 -6.99 13.21 -1.07
N ILE A 151 -6.84 13.53 0.21
CA ILE A 151 -6.24 12.63 1.20
C ILE A 151 -7.07 11.36 1.33
N ALA A 152 -8.40 11.48 1.46
CA ALA A 152 -9.30 10.34 1.56
C ALA A 152 -9.22 9.43 0.30
N ALA A 153 -9.20 10.03 -0.89
CA ALA A 153 -9.05 9.28 -2.14
C ALA A 153 -7.71 8.54 -2.22
N ARG A 154 -6.62 9.18 -1.79
CA ARG A 154 -5.29 8.54 -1.75
C ARG A 154 -5.25 7.37 -0.76
N GLN A 155 -5.76 7.55 0.45
CA GLN A 155 -5.83 6.48 1.45
C GLN A 155 -6.64 5.29 0.92
N ARG A 156 -7.76 5.56 0.25
CA ARG A 156 -8.55 4.54 -0.43
C ARG A 156 -7.74 3.81 -1.52
N GLY A 157 -7.03 4.54 -2.36
CA GLY A 157 -6.15 3.95 -3.38
C GLY A 157 -5.08 3.04 -2.78
N GLN A 158 -4.42 3.47 -1.70
CA GLN A 158 -3.41 2.66 -1.00
C GLN A 158 -3.99 1.37 -0.41
N GLN A 159 -5.20 1.42 0.14
CA GLN A 159 -5.87 0.23 0.66
C GLN A 159 -6.24 -0.75 -0.46
N VAL A 160 -6.77 -0.25 -1.59
CA VAL A 160 -7.06 -1.07 -2.77
C VAL A 160 -5.78 -1.70 -3.32
N ASP A 161 -4.68 -0.95 -3.42
CA ASP A 161 -3.37 -1.47 -3.85
C ASP A 161 -2.84 -2.59 -2.93
N GLN A 162 -3.04 -2.45 -1.62
CA GLN A 162 -2.68 -3.48 -0.66
C GLN A 162 -3.50 -4.76 -0.87
N LEU A 163 -4.81 -4.62 -1.09
CA LEU A 163 -5.69 -5.75 -1.39
C LEU A 163 -5.30 -6.42 -2.73
N ASN A 164 -5.03 -5.63 -3.76
CA ASN A 164 -4.54 -6.10 -5.06
C ASN A 164 -3.27 -6.95 -4.92
N ARG A 165 -2.30 -6.50 -4.12
CA ARG A 165 -1.06 -7.27 -3.85
C ARG A 165 -1.34 -8.59 -3.16
N GLN A 166 -2.27 -8.64 -2.21
CA GLN A 166 -2.63 -9.89 -1.52
C GLN A 166 -3.32 -10.89 -2.45
N VAL A 167 -4.25 -10.43 -3.29
CA VAL A 167 -4.91 -11.27 -4.31
C VAL A 167 -3.89 -11.80 -5.32
N ALA A 168 -2.97 -10.95 -5.77
CA ALA A 168 -1.91 -11.34 -6.70
C ALA A 168 -0.95 -12.38 -6.09
N ALA A 169 -0.57 -12.21 -4.82
CA ALA A 169 0.28 -13.15 -4.10
C ALA A 169 -0.38 -14.54 -3.98
N LEU A 170 -1.66 -14.60 -3.58
CA LEU A 170 -2.39 -15.87 -3.54
C LEU A 170 -2.50 -16.51 -4.92
N SER A 171 -2.77 -15.73 -5.97
CA SER A 171 -2.80 -16.23 -7.34
C SER A 171 -1.47 -16.84 -7.77
N GLN A 172 -0.35 -16.21 -7.40
CA GLN A 172 0.99 -16.74 -7.65
C GLN A 172 1.25 -18.03 -6.87
N ASP A 173 0.86 -18.08 -5.60
CA ASP A 173 0.99 -19.27 -4.76
C ASP A 173 0.20 -20.46 -5.30
N LEU A 174 -1.02 -20.23 -5.79
CA LEU A 174 -1.86 -21.25 -6.43
C LEU A 174 -1.23 -21.77 -7.73
N ASN A 175 -0.75 -20.88 -8.60
CA ASN A 175 -0.09 -21.28 -9.84
C ASN A 175 1.20 -22.07 -9.56
N ALA A 176 1.99 -21.65 -8.57
CA ALA A 176 3.19 -22.36 -8.16
C ALA A 176 2.88 -23.75 -7.59
N PHE A 177 1.76 -23.87 -6.85
CA PHE A 177 1.26 -25.18 -6.41
C PHE A 177 0.90 -26.06 -7.60
N VAL A 178 0.14 -25.56 -8.58
CA VAL A 178 -0.25 -26.32 -9.78
C VAL A 178 0.96 -26.87 -10.52
N VAL A 179 2.01 -26.06 -10.71
CA VAL A 179 3.26 -26.51 -11.35
C VAL A 179 3.93 -27.64 -10.56
N ARG A 180 4.04 -27.51 -9.24
CA ARG A 180 4.61 -28.57 -8.39
C ARG A 180 3.74 -29.83 -8.36
N ALA A 181 2.42 -29.67 -8.38
CA ALA A 181 1.49 -30.78 -8.43
C ALA A 181 1.66 -31.60 -9.72
N HIS A 182 1.80 -30.93 -10.87
CA HIS A 182 2.11 -31.63 -12.12
C HIS A 182 3.45 -32.38 -12.07
N ASP A 183 4.51 -31.74 -11.55
CA ASP A 183 5.81 -32.41 -11.39
C ASP A 183 5.71 -33.66 -10.50
N LYS A 184 4.91 -33.61 -9.44
CA LYS A 184 4.64 -34.76 -8.55
C LYS A 184 3.83 -35.84 -9.24
N ILE A 185 2.75 -35.48 -9.93
CA ILE A 185 1.92 -36.40 -10.73
C ILE A 185 2.79 -37.18 -11.74
N ASP A 186 3.75 -36.51 -12.38
CA ASP A 186 4.63 -37.14 -13.37
C ASP A 186 5.71 -38.03 -12.74
N LYS A 187 6.19 -37.69 -11.54
CA LYS A 187 7.32 -38.40 -10.89
C LYS A 187 6.88 -39.55 -9.99
N TRP A 188 5.76 -39.42 -9.29
CA TRP A 188 5.31 -40.43 -8.32
C TRP A 188 5.07 -41.83 -8.90
N PRO A 189 4.61 -42.02 -10.15
CA PRO A 189 4.54 -43.37 -10.74
C PRO A 189 5.89 -44.11 -10.73
N ARG A 190 7.01 -43.39 -10.83
CA ARG A 190 8.35 -44.01 -10.70
C ARG A 190 8.65 -44.45 -9.28
N ALA A 191 8.21 -43.68 -8.29
CA ALA A 191 8.31 -44.06 -6.88
C ALA A 191 7.36 -45.22 -6.52
N THR A 192 6.19 -45.32 -7.16
CA THR A 192 5.32 -46.49 -7.09
C THR A 192 6.03 -47.74 -7.62
N ALA A 193 6.65 -47.65 -8.81
CA ALA A 193 7.40 -48.75 -9.41
C ALA A 193 8.65 -49.16 -8.59
N TYR A 194 9.24 -48.23 -7.82
CA TYR A 194 10.37 -48.51 -6.94
C TYR A 194 10.06 -49.61 -5.91
N TYR A 195 8.88 -49.59 -5.28
CA TYR A 195 8.53 -50.59 -4.26
C TYR A 195 8.36 -51.99 -4.85
N ALA A 196 7.70 -52.11 -6.00
CA ALA A 196 7.60 -53.39 -6.70
C ALA A 196 8.99 -53.94 -7.04
N ARG A 197 9.88 -53.07 -7.53
CA ARG A 197 11.27 -53.46 -7.85
C ARG A 197 12.08 -53.83 -6.61
N ALA A 198 11.91 -53.11 -5.51
CA ALA A 198 12.59 -53.39 -4.25
C ALA A 198 12.21 -54.80 -3.73
N VAL A 199 10.92 -55.14 -3.78
CA VAL A 199 10.43 -56.48 -3.42
C VAL A 199 11.09 -57.55 -4.29
N GLU A 200 11.10 -57.38 -5.62
CA GLU A 200 11.73 -58.34 -6.54
C GLU A 200 13.21 -58.56 -6.23
N VAL A 201 13.96 -57.48 -6.00
CA VAL A 201 15.40 -57.51 -5.72
C VAL A 201 15.68 -58.21 -4.40
N GLU A 202 14.96 -57.86 -3.34
CA GLU A 202 15.15 -58.44 -2.02
C GLU A 202 14.73 -59.92 -1.99
N GLN A 203 13.66 -60.28 -2.71
CA GLN A 203 13.23 -61.68 -2.87
C GLN A 203 14.29 -62.52 -3.59
N ALA A 204 14.95 -61.96 -4.62
CA ALA A 204 16.03 -62.63 -5.35
C ALA A 204 17.27 -62.82 -4.47
N LYS A 205 17.62 -61.82 -3.64
CA LYS A 205 18.71 -61.92 -2.65
C LYS A 205 18.42 -63.00 -1.61
N LEU A 206 17.22 -63.04 -1.05
CA LEU A 206 16.80 -64.07 -0.10
C LEU A 206 16.97 -65.48 -0.70
N LYS A 207 16.46 -65.69 -1.91
CA LYS A 207 16.59 -66.98 -2.60
C LYS A 207 18.05 -67.39 -2.79
N ARG A 208 18.92 -66.45 -3.15
CA ARG A 208 20.36 -66.69 -3.29
C ARG A 208 21.01 -67.04 -1.95
N ALA A 209 20.69 -66.32 -0.88
CA ALA A 209 21.21 -66.60 0.46
C ALA A 209 20.81 -68.00 0.93
N GLN A 210 19.54 -68.39 0.75
CA GLN A 210 19.03 -69.72 1.08
C GLN A 210 19.74 -70.83 0.29
N GLN A 211 19.97 -70.63 -1.00
CA GLN A 211 20.70 -71.58 -1.84
C GLN A 211 22.16 -71.77 -1.38
N LEU A 212 22.84 -70.67 -1.02
CA LEU A 212 24.21 -70.72 -0.53
C LEU A 212 24.29 -71.44 0.83
N ALA A 213 23.40 -71.13 1.77
CA ALA A 213 23.34 -71.79 3.07
C ALA A 213 23.11 -73.31 2.92
N ALA A 214 22.24 -73.73 1.99
CA ALA A 214 21.94 -75.14 1.74
C ALA A 214 23.13 -75.97 1.19
N THR A 215 24.20 -75.34 0.68
CA THR A 215 25.38 -76.09 0.18
C THR A 215 26.28 -76.65 1.28
N GLY A 216 26.15 -76.17 2.52
CA GLY A 216 26.79 -76.77 3.70
C GLY A 216 28.32 -76.61 3.83
N ASN A 217 28.98 -75.81 2.99
CA ASN A 217 30.40 -75.47 3.16
C ASN A 217 30.59 -74.06 3.75
N GLY A 218 31.63 -73.87 4.55
CA GLY A 218 31.84 -72.63 5.31
C GLY A 218 32.03 -71.37 4.45
N VAL A 219 32.56 -71.50 3.22
CA VAL A 219 32.71 -70.36 2.29
C VAL A 219 31.34 -69.91 1.79
N ALA A 220 30.46 -70.85 1.42
CA ALA A 220 29.11 -70.53 0.97
C ALA A 220 28.24 -69.97 2.09
N GLN A 221 28.38 -70.48 3.33
CA GLN A 221 27.73 -69.88 4.50
C GLN A 221 28.18 -68.44 4.73
N GLY A 222 29.50 -68.16 4.65
CA GLY A 222 30.02 -66.79 4.74
C GLY A 222 29.46 -65.88 3.64
N GLN A 223 29.32 -66.37 2.41
CA GLN A 223 28.69 -65.62 1.31
C GLN A 223 27.19 -65.38 1.55
N ALA A 224 26.47 -66.34 2.14
CA ALA A 224 25.06 -66.15 2.52
C ALA A 224 24.91 -65.01 3.54
N SER A 225 25.78 -64.97 4.58
CA SER A 225 25.80 -63.88 5.56
C SER A 225 26.07 -62.51 4.94
N VAL A 226 26.95 -62.43 3.94
CA VAL A 226 27.20 -61.16 3.22
C VAL A 226 25.96 -60.69 2.45
N VAL A 227 25.24 -61.61 1.79
CA VAL A 227 24.00 -61.27 1.07
C VAL A 227 22.93 -60.77 2.05
N VAL A 228 22.74 -61.43 3.20
CA VAL A 228 21.81 -60.98 4.24
C VAL A 228 22.23 -59.62 4.80
N GLY A 229 23.53 -59.39 5.02
CA GLY A 229 24.05 -58.08 5.43
C GLY A 229 23.73 -56.96 4.44
N GLN A 230 23.80 -57.23 3.13
CA GLN A 230 23.39 -56.28 2.09
C GLN A 230 21.88 -56.00 2.10
N MET A 231 21.04 -56.99 2.40
CA MET A 231 19.60 -56.77 2.59
C MET A 231 19.31 -55.80 3.76
N GLY A 232 20.13 -55.83 4.82
CA GLY A 232 20.06 -54.87 5.92
C GLY A 232 20.37 -53.43 5.51
N VAL A 233 21.31 -53.23 4.58
CA VAL A 233 21.61 -51.90 4.01
C VAL A 233 20.44 -51.40 3.17
N ASP A 234 19.89 -52.25 2.31
CA ASP A 234 18.73 -51.90 1.47
C ASP A 234 17.51 -51.56 2.32
N LYS A 235 17.26 -52.28 3.42
CA LYS A 235 16.22 -51.96 4.40
C LYS A 235 16.34 -50.53 4.94
N ALA A 236 17.55 -50.10 5.30
CA ALA A 236 17.78 -48.73 5.77
C ALA A 236 17.50 -47.69 4.67
N GLN A 237 17.91 -47.97 3.43
CA GLN A 237 17.67 -47.07 2.29
C GLN A 237 16.19 -46.96 1.93
N ILE A 238 15.44 -48.06 2.03
CA ILE A 238 13.98 -48.08 1.83
C ILE A 238 13.30 -47.26 2.93
N SER A 239 13.71 -47.41 4.20
CA SER A 239 13.18 -46.61 5.31
C SER A 239 13.39 -45.10 5.10
N ILE A 240 14.54 -44.66 4.59
CA ILE A 240 14.78 -43.24 4.26
C ILE A 240 13.81 -42.76 3.16
N THR A 241 13.49 -43.62 2.20
CA THR A 241 12.53 -43.31 1.13
C THR A 241 11.11 -43.23 1.69
N ASP A 242 10.75 -44.12 2.62
CA ASP A 242 9.47 -44.10 3.32
C ASP A 242 9.24 -42.80 4.09
N ASP A 243 10.26 -42.31 4.80
CA ASP A 243 10.19 -41.06 5.56
C ASP A 243 9.94 -39.87 4.63
N LYS A 244 10.64 -39.82 3.48
CA LYS A 244 10.44 -38.76 2.48
C LYS A 244 9.02 -38.74 1.91
N ILE A 245 8.40 -39.92 1.73
CA ILE A 245 7.01 -40.00 1.24
C ILE A 245 6.03 -39.54 2.33
N THR A 246 6.25 -39.95 3.58
CA THR A 246 5.43 -39.51 4.72
C THR A 246 5.48 -37.99 4.90
N GLU A 247 6.66 -37.40 4.75
CA GLU A 247 6.82 -35.94 4.82
C GLU A 247 6.11 -35.25 3.65
N ALA A 248 6.29 -35.77 2.42
CA ALA A 248 5.61 -35.23 1.25
C ALA A 248 4.08 -35.27 1.36
N GLU A 249 3.50 -36.28 2.01
CA GLU A 249 2.06 -36.36 2.29
C GLU A 249 1.59 -35.25 3.24
N LYS A 250 2.31 -35.04 4.35
CA LYS A 250 1.99 -33.98 5.33
C LYS A 250 2.15 -32.59 4.74
N ASP A 251 3.22 -32.38 3.97
CA ASP A 251 3.51 -31.11 3.32
C ASP A 251 2.41 -30.72 2.33
N GLU A 252 1.94 -31.68 1.53
CA GLU A 252 0.85 -31.42 0.57
C GLU A 252 -0.46 -31.09 1.29
N ALA A 253 -0.85 -31.87 2.30
CA ALA A 253 -2.08 -31.60 3.07
C ALA A 253 -2.04 -30.23 3.76
N SER A 254 -0.89 -29.88 4.37
CA SER A 254 -0.70 -28.57 5.01
C SER A 254 -0.77 -27.43 4.01
N ARG A 255 -0.12 -27.58 2.84
CA ARG A 255 -0.12 -26.54 1.80
C ARG A 255 -1.50 -26.35 1.18
N GLU A 256 -2.22 -27.43 0.91
CA GLU A 256 -3.61 -27.40 0.44
C GLU A 256 -4.50 -26.65 1.44
N ALA A 257 -4.44 -26.98 2.72
CA ALA A 257 -5.22 -26.30 3.76
C ALA A 257 -4.92 -24.80 3.84
N MET A 258 -3.65 -24.39 3.73
CA MET A 258 -3.26 -22.98 3.69
C MET A 258 -3.82 -22.25 2.45
N LEU A 259 -3.78 -22.89 1.28
CA LEU A 259 -4.29 -22.32 0.04
C LEU A 259 -5.82 -22.21 0.08
N ASP A 260 -6.51 -23.23 0.58
CA ASP A 260 -7.97 -23.23 0.73
C ASP A 260 -8.44 -22.15 1.70
N ALA A 261 -7.74 -21.97 2.82
CA ALA A 261 -8.01 -20.86 3.74
C ALA A 261 -7.80 -19.50 3.06
N GLY A 262 -6.75 -19.39 2.22
CA GLY A 262 -6.50 -18.23 1.38
C GLY A 262 -7.65 -17.95 0.41
N ILE A 263 -8.11 -18.96 -0.30
CA ILE A 263 -9.24 -18.88 -1.26
C ILE A 263 -10.51 -18.44 -0.54
N ALA A 264 -10.85 -19.07 0.59
CA ALA A 264 -12.05 -18.77 1.36
C ALA A 264 -12.12 -17.30 1.78
N ARG A 265 -10.97 -16.69 2.09
CA ARG A 265 -10.88 -15.27 2.46
C ARG A 265 -11.31 -14.32 1.33
N TRP A 266 -11.26 -14.77 0.07
CA TRP A 266 -11.60 -13.98 -1.12
C TRP A 266 -12.90 -14.42 -1.81
N ASN A 267 -13.64 -15.39 -1.24
CA ASN A 267 -14.90 -15.87 -1.80
C ASN A 267 -15.91 -14.72 -1.98
N ALA A 268 -16.20 -14.01 -0.90
CA ALA A 268 -17.18 -12.92 -0.86
C ALA A 268 -16.85 -11.75 -1.81
N THR A 269 -15.57 -11.48 -2.05
CA THR A 269 -15.11 -10.25 -2.72
C THR A 269 -14.64 -10.45 -4.15
N CYS A 270 -13.92 -11.53 -4.46
CA CYS A 270 -13.35 -11.77 -5.80
C CYS A 270 -13.99 -12.93 -6.56
N LEU A 271 -14.49 -13.96 -5.88
CA LEU A 271 -14.86 -15.23 -6.54
C LEU A 271 -16.37 -15.39 -6.72
N ASP A 272 -17.14 -15.11 -5.67
CA ASP A 272 -18.60 -15.21 -5.68
C ASP A 272 -19.22 -13.82 -5.91
N GLY A 273 -18.61 -12.75 -5.36
CA GLY A 273 -18.97 -11.36 -5.65
C GLY A 273 -20.35 -10.93 -5.13
N HIS A 274 -20.96 -11.71 -4.23
CA HIS A 274 -22.34 -11.51 -3.77
C HIS A 274 -22.47 -10.58 -2.54
N ASP A 275 -21.37 -10.30 -1.83
CA ASP A 275 -21.40 -9.62 -0.52
C ASP A 275 -20.80 -8.20 -0.51
N VAL A 276 -20.52 -7.63 -1.69
CA VAL A 276 -19.88 -6.30 -1.79
C VAL A 276 -20.91 -5.18 -1.62
N LYS A 277 -20.69 -4.28 -0.66
CA LYS A 277 -21.53 -3.09 -0.43
C LYS A 277 -20.92 -1.83 -1.05
N PRO A 278 -21.75 -0.84 -1.43
CA PRO A 278 -21.24 0.47 -1.84
C PRO A 278 -20.39 1.10 -0.73
N GLY A 279 -19.13 1.41 -1.04
CA GLY A 279 -18.18 1.99 -0.09
C GLY A 279 -17.13 0.99 0.43
N ASP A 280 -17.31 -0.31 0.20
CA ASP A 280 -16.31 -1.30 0.60
C ASP A 280 -14.99 -1.12 -0.17
N PHE A 281 -13.90 -1.46 0.51
CA PHE A 281 -12.58 -1.57 -0.11
C PHE A 281 -12.47 -2.96 -0.72
N ILE A 282 -12.65 -3.03 -2.04
CA ILE A 282 -12.47 -4.25 -2.82
C ILE A 282 -11.21 -4.14 -3.68
N PRO A 283 -10.53 -5.27 -3.97
CA PRO A 283 -9.51 -5.30 -5.00
C PRO A 283 -10.09 -4.87 -6.35
N ASP A 284 -9.21 -4.43 -7.24
CA ASP A 284 -9.56 -4.21 -8.63
C ASP A 284 -9.97 -5.52 -9.32
N MET A 285 -10.85 -5.40 -10.32
CA MET A 285 -11.36 -6.56 -11.06
C MET A 285 -10.28 -7.33 -11.82
N GLY A 286 -9.14 -6.69 -12.16
CA GLY A 286 -8.00 -7.34 -12.82
C GLY A 286 -7.40 -8.46 -11.97
N PRO A 287 -6.86 -8.15 -10.78
CA PRO A 287 -6.42 -9.14 -9.80
C PRO A 287 -7.46 -10.23 -9.48
N CYS A 288 -8.73 -9.88 -9.25
CA CYS A 288 -9.77 -10.88 -8.97
C CYS A 288 -9.99 -11.87 -10.13
N LYS A 289 -9.94 -11.41 -11.39
CA LYS A 289 -9.99 -12.29 -12.56
C LYS A 289 -8.78 -13.23 -12.63
N GLY A 290 -7.59 -12.73 -12.27
CA GLY A 290 -6.38 -13.53 -12.14
C GLY A 290 -6.54 -14.65 -11.11
N LEU A 291 -7.05 -14.31 -9.93
CA LEU A 291 -7.32 -15.27 -8.86
C LEU A 291 -8.34 -16.33 -9.27
N THR A 292 -9.44 -15.92 -9.91
CA THR A 292 -10.49 -16.86 -10.37
C THR A 292 -9.91 -17.95 -11.29
N ARG A 293 -9.04 -17.58 -12.22
CA ARG A 293 -8.36 -18.55 -13.11
C ARG A 293 -7.40 -19.46 -12.34
N ALA A 294 -6.63 -18.90 -11.42
CA ALA A 294 -5.70 -19.67 -10.58
C ALA A 294 -6.44 -20.69 -9.70
N VAL A 295 -7.58 -20.30 -9.10
CA VAL A 295 -8.45 -21.18 -8.32
C VAL A 295 -9.01 -22.31 -9.18
N ALA A 296 -9.45 -22.01 -10.41
CA ALA A 296 -9.95 -23.04 -11.32
C ALA A 296 -8.85 -24.07 -11.68
N ALA A 297 -7.64 -23.61 -12.00
CA ALA A 297 -6.50 -24.49 -12.29
C ALA A 297 -6.09 -25.33 -11.07
N TYR A 298 -6.06 -24.71 -9.89
CA TYR A 298 -5.81 -25.38 -8.62
C TYR A 298 -6.84 -26.48 -8.34
N ARG A 299 -8.14 -26.18 -8.41
CA ARG A 299 -9.20 -27.19 -8.22
C ARG A 299 -9.15 -28.30 -9.26
N ALA A 300 -8.70 -28.01 -10.48
CA ALA A 300 -8.56 -29.02 -11.53
C ALA A 300 -7.38 -29.99 -11.27
N VAL A 301 -6.30 -29.54 -10.62
CA VAL A 301 -5.12 -30.39 -10.35
C VAL A 301 -5.24 -31.23 -9.08
N LEU A 302 -6.11 -30.85 -8.14
CA LEU A 302 -6.27 -31.58 -6.87
C LEU A 302 -6.68 -33.06 -7.06
N PRO A 303 -7.73 -33.42 -7.82
CA PRO A 303 -8.12 -34.83 -7.98
C PRO A 303 -7.01 -35.74 -8.53
N PRO A 304 -6.29 -35.41 -9.63
CA PRO A 304 -5.20 -36.26 -10.11
C PRO A 304 -4.01 -36.31 -9.13
N LEU A 305 -3.72 -35.21 -8.41
CA LEU A 305 -2.68 -35.19 -7.39
C LEU A 305 -3.01 -36.15 -6.23
N HIS A 306 -4.22 -36.05 -5.67
CA HIS A 306 -4.68 -36.93 -4.60
C HIS A 306 -4.69 -38.39 -5.00
N ASN A 307 -5.10 -38.70 -6.23
CA ASN A 307 -5.07 -40.07 -6.76
C ASN A 307 -3.63 -40.61 -6.87
N ALA A 308 -2.70 -39.79 -7.37
CA ALA A 308 -1.29 -40.17 -7.47
C ALA A 308 -0.66 -40.39 -6.08
N LEU A 309 -0.99 -39.55 -5.09
CA LEU A 309 -0.53 -39.72 -3.71
C LEU A 309 -1.09 -40.99 -3.08
N THR A 310 -2.39 -41.23 -3.25
CA THR A 310 -3.07 -42.44 -2.74
C THR A 310 -2.42 -43.71 -3.32
N THR A 311 -2.14 -43.72 -4.63
CA THR A 311 -1.48 -44.84 -5.31
C THR A 311 -0.07 -45.07 -4.76
N LEU A 312 0.69 -43.99 -4.52
CA LEU A 312 2.03 -44.08 -3.94
C LEU A 312 2.00 -44.65 -2.51
N VAL A 313 1.10 -44.15 -1.66
CA VAL A 313 0.94 -44.62 -0.27
C VAL A 313 0.53 -46.09 -0.23
N GLN A 314 -0.39 -46.51 -1.11
CA GLN A 314 -0.79 -47.92 -1.23
C GLN A 314 0.37 -48.81 -1.68
N ALA A 315 1.16 -48.39 -2.68
CA ALA A 315 2.32 -49.15 -3.14
C ALA A 315 3.41 -49.27 -2.08
N LYS A 316 3.65 -48.20 -1.32
CA LYS A 316 4.53 -48.22 -0.14
C LYS A 316 4.04 -49.23 0.89
N ALA A 317 2.77 -49.16 1.29
CA ALA A 317 2.20 -50.05 2.29
C ALA A 317 2.31 -51.54 1.86
N HIS A 318 1.93 -51.84 0.62
CA HIS A 318 2.01 -53.18 0.06
C HIS A 318 3.45 -53.68 -0.07
N GLY A 319 4.36 -52.85 -0.59
CA GLY A 319 5.78 -53.18 -0.70
C GLY A 319 6.41 -53.46 0.66
N ASN A 320 6.11 -52.63 1.68
CA ASN A 320 6.62 -52.81 3.03
C ASN A 320 6.13 -54.10 3.70
N GLU A 321 4.87 -54.50 3.47
CA GLU A 321 4.34 -55.77 3.96
C GLU A 321 5.11 -56.97 3.37
N GLN A 322 5.38 -56.94 2.07
CA GLN A 322 6.15 -57.98 1.37
C GLN A 322 7.61 -57.99 1.83
N LEU A 323 8.26 -56.84 1.87
CA LEU A 323 9.64 -56.68 2.34
C LEU A 323 9.81 -57.15 3.79
N ALA A 324 8.86 -56.82 4.67
CA ALA A 324 8.89 -57.29 6.06
C ALA A 324 8.82 -58.82 6.17
N THR A 325 8.14 -59.48 5.23
CA THR A 325 8.12 -60.95 5.15
C THR A 325 9.45 -61.50 4.65
N ILE A 326 10.03 -60.87 3.63
CA ILE A 326 11.34 -61.24 3.06
C ILE A 326 12.45 -61.10 4.11
N TRP A 327 12.51 -59.96 4.81
CA TRP A 327 13.55 -59.71 5.82
C TRP A 327 13.44 -60.65 7.01
N ARG A 328 12.22 -60.94 7.51
CA ARG A 328 12.03 -61.97 8.54
C ARG A 328 12.51 -63.34 8.09
N ALA A 329 12.32 -63.70 6.82
CA ALA A 329 12.85 -64.95 6.30
C ALA A 329 14.39 -64.94 6.18
N ALA A 330 14.98 -63.79 5.83
CA ALA A 330 16.43 -63.62 5.74
C ALA A 330 17.12 -63.75 7.11
N ASP A 331 16.51 -63.24 8.18
CA ASP A 331 17.01 -63.35 9.55
C ASP A 331 17.15 -64.82 10.02
N ASN A 332 16.42 -65.75 9.38
CA ASN A 332 16.47 -67.19 9.67
C ASN A 332 17.41 -67.98 8.76
N VAL A 333 18.18 -67.33 7.88
CA VAL A 333 19.16 -68.01 7.00
C VAL A 333 20.46 -68.20 7.79
N HIS A 334 20.75 -69.45 8.15
CA HIS A 334 21.96 -69.89 8.86
C HIS A 334 22.59 -71.11 8.17
#